data_AF-A0A240UI13-F1
#
_entry.id   AF-A0A240UI13-F1
#
_cell.length_a   1.000
_cell.length_b   1.000
_cell.length_c   1.000
_cell.angle_alpha   90.00
_cell.angle_beta   90.00
_cell.angle_gamma   90.00
#
_symmetry.space_group_name_H-M   'P 1'
#
loop_
_entity.id
_entity.type
_entity.pdbx_description
1 polymer ?
#
loop_
_entity_poly.entity_id
_entity_poly.type
_entity_poly.pdbx_seq_one_letter_code
_entity_poly.pdbx_strand_id
1 'polypeptide(L)' 'MNAVCKFFDSIDDNELRLVIRDLRVLSETGVVPFGAVHQLARRLVSQTGIPMSEAMNLAQSAPLRIAAFKWLGA' A
#
# COMPACT_ATOMS: atom_id res chain seq x y z
N MET A 1 -15.56 10.83 5.21
CA MET A 1 -14.45 9.85 5.05
C MET A 1 -13.90 9.96 3.63
N ASN A 2 -12.59 10.28 3.49
CA ASN A 2 -11.93 10.49 2.19
C ASN A 2 -11.90 9.16 1.38
N ALA A 3 -12.03 9.22 0.06
CA ALA A 3 -11.95 8.07 -0.85
C ALA A 3 -10.64 7.28 -0.67
N VAL A 4 -9.52 7.96 -0.40
CA VAL A 4 -8.23 7.32 -0.08
C VAL A 4 -8.32 6.50 1.21
N CYS A 5 -8.94 7.02 2.26
CA CYS A 5 -9.12 6.26 3.51
C CYS A 5 -9.98 5.02 3.28
N LYS A 6 -11.10 5.16 2.58
CA LYS A 6 -11.99 4.03 2.24
C LYS A 6 -11.27 2.95 1.43
N PHE A 7 -10.37 3.34 0.53
CA PHE A 7 -9.54 2.40 -0.22
C PHE A 7 -8.66 1.58 0.71
N PHE A 8 -7.91 2.23 1.59
CA PHE A 8 -7.01 1.55 2.52
C PHE A 8 -7.74 0.68 3.57
N ASP A 9 -8.95 1.09 3.98
CA ASP A 9 -9.81 0.30 4.86
C ASP A 9 -10.34 -0.99 4.17
N SER A 10 -10.37 -1.00 2.83
CA SER A 10 -10.82 -2.17 2.04
C SER A 10 -9.73 -3.20 1.76
N ILE A 11 -8.47 -2.91 2.13
CA ILE A 11 -7.34 -3.83 1.92
C ILE A 11 -7.45 -4.98 2.90
N ASP A 12 -7.53 -6.20 2.36
CA ASP A 12 -7.53 -7.40 3.18
C ASP A 12 -6.12 -7.73 3.74
N ASP A 13 -6.06 -8.64 4.71
CA ASP A 13 -4.81 -8.98 5.38
C ASP A 13 -3.78 -9.67 4.46
N ASN A 14 -4.25 -10.40 3.44
CA ASN A 14 -3.38 -11.09 2.50
C ASN A 14 -2.73 -10.10 1.52
N GLU A 15 -3.52 -9.19 0.98
CA GLU A 15 -3.02 -8.09 0.16
C GLU A 15 -2.03 -7.23 0.96
N LEU A 16 -2.35 -6.91 2.21
CA LEU A 16 -1.44 -6.18 3.10
C LEU A 16 -0.10 -6.91 3.28
N ARG A 17 -0.10 -8.22 3.52
CA ARG A 17 1.14 -9.02 3.61
C ARG A 17 1.97 -9.00 2.33
N LEU A 18 1.33 -9.10 1.17
CA LEU A 18 2.02 -9.03 -0.13
C LEU A 18 2.68 -7.67 -0.33
N VAL A 19 1.98 -6.59 0.01
CA VAL A 19 2.53 -5.23 -0.08
C VAL A 19 3.69 -5.04 0.90
N ILE A 20 3.56 -5.50 2.15
CA ILE A 20 4.67 -5.43 3.13
C ILE A 20 5.88 -6.25 2.68
N ARG A 21 5.67 -7.39 2.02
CA ARG A 21 6.76 -8.19 1.43
C ARG A 21 7.53 -7.41 0.37
N ASP A 22 6.82 -6.74 -0.54
CA ASP A 22 7.45 -5.90 -1.57
C ASP A 22 8.23 -4.73 -0.95
N LEU A 23 7.69 -4.11 0.11
CA LEU A 23 8.36 -3.03 0.83
C LEU A 23 9.61 -3.50 1.58
N ARG A 24 9.60 -4.74 2.08
CA ARG A 24 10.80 -5.36 2.63
C ARG A 24 11.87 -5.55 1.57
N VAL A 25 11.51 -6.02 0.37
CA VAL A 25 12.47 -6.15 -0.75
C VAL A 25 13.02 -4.78 -1.15
N LEU A 26 12.18 -3.74 -1.20
CA LEU A 26 12.62 -2.36 -1.39
C LEU A 26 13.66 -1.95 -0.35
N SER A 27 13.41 -2.22 0.94
CA SER A 27 14.34 -1.89 2.02
C SER A 27 15.66 -2.67 1.93
N GLU A 28 15.64 -3.90 1.42
CA GLU A 28 16.82 -4.76 1.31
C GLU A 28 17.66 -4.45 0.05
N THR A 29 17.02 -4.04 -1.05
CA THR A 29 17.65 -3.94 -2.37
C THR A 29 17.71 -2.51 -2.93
N GLY A 30 16.95 -1.57 -2.35
CA GLY A 30 16.76 -0.23 -2.89
C GLY A 30 15.86 -0.15 -4.13
N VAL A 31 15.27 -1.28 -4.56
CA VAL A 31 14.44 -1.36 -5.78
C VAL A 31 13.02 -1.78 -5.42
N VAL A 32 12.03 -1.02 -5.88
CA VAL A 32 10.61 -1.38 -5.72
C VAL A 32 10.29 -2.50 -6.72
N PRO A 33 9.87 -3.69 -6.26
CA PRO A 33 9.43 -4.74 -7.17
C PRO A 33 8.21 -4.29 -7.98
N PHE A 34 8.12 -4.76 -9.22
CA PHE A 34 6.89 -4.61 -10.01
C PHE A 34 5.83 -5.62 -9.55
N GLY A 35 5.36 -5.45 -8.30
CA GLY A 35 4.48 -6.37 -7.60
C GLY A 35 3.23 -5.71 -7.02
N ALA A 36 2.87 -6.13 -5.81
CA ALA A 36 1.69 -5.69 -5.08
C ALA A 36 1.69 -4.17 -4.83
N VAL A 37 2.83 -3.53 -4.56
CA VAL A 37 2.91 -2.06 -4.38
C VAL A 37 2.44 -1.31 -5.65
N HIS A 38 2.88 -1.76 -6.82
CA HIS A 38 2.49 -1.15 -8.10
C HIS A 38 1.02 -1.40 -8.43
N GLN A 39 0.51 -2.60 -8.15
CA GLN A 39 -0.90 -2.94 -8.33
C GLN A 39 -1.79 -2.09 -7.40
N LEU A 40 -1.37 -1.91 -6.14
CA LEU A 40 -2.04 -1.10 -5.16
C LEU A 40 -2.13 0.37 -5.61
N ALA A 41 -1.02 0.94 -6.08
CA ALA A 41 -0.99 2.30 -6.61
C ALA A 41 -1.91 2.48 -7.82
N ARG A 42 -1.91 1.54 -8.77
CA ARG A 42 -2.82 1.59 -9.94
C ARG A 42 -4.30 1.53 -9.53
N ARG A 43 -4.65 0.66 -8.58
CA ARG A 43 -6.02 0.59 -8.05
C ARG A 43 -6.40 1.88 -7.34
N LEU A 44 -5.48 2.47 -6.59
CA LEU A 44 -5.70 3.73 -5.90
C LEU A 44 -5.98 4.87 -6.91
N VAL A 45 -5.15 5.01 -7.95
CA VAL A 45 -5.39 5.97 -9.05
C VAL A 45 -6.77 5.73 -9.68
N SER A 46 -7.09 4.48 -10.00
CA SER A 46 -8.36 4.14 -10.65
C SER A 46 -9.60 4.47 -9.80
N GLN A 47 -9.48 4.45 -8.48
CA GLN A 47 -10.62 4.65 -7.57
C GLN A 47 -10.75 6.07 -7.05
N THR A 48 -9.65 6.82 -6.95
CA THR A 48 -9.63 8.15 -6.33
C THR A 48 -9.30 9.27 -7.31
N GLY A 49 -8.74 8.95 -8.48
CA GLY A 49 -8.33 9.93 -9.48
C GLY A 49 -7.05 10.70 -9.13
N ILE A 50 -6.33 10.33 -8.06
CA ILE A 50 -5.08 10.99 -7.70
C ILE A 50 -3.96 10.67 -8.69
N PRO A 51 -2.93 11.53 -8.81
CA PRO A 51 -1.77 11.26 -9.66
C PRO A 51 -1.03 9.98 -9.26
N MET A 52 -0.46 9.27 -10.25
CA MET A 52 0.29 8.02 -10.01
C MET A 52 1.48 8.22 -9.05
N SER A 53 2.15 9.36 -9.09
CA SER A 53 3.24 9.70 -8.16
C SER A 53 2.75 9.75 -6.71
N GLU A 54 1.60 10.38 -6.47
CA GLU A 54 0.96 10.44 -5.16
C GLU A 54 0.47 9.06 -4.71
N ALA A 55 -0.13 8.29 -5.63
CA ALA A 55 -0.56 6.93 -5.36
C ALA A 55 0.60 6.00 -4.99
N MET A 56 1.76 6.12 -5.64
CA MET A 56 2.96 5.37 -5.29
C MET A 56 3.48 5.74 -3.91
N ASN A 57 3.52 7.03 -3.57
CA ASN A 57 3.94 7.47 -2.23
C ASN A 57 3.02 6.91 -1.14
N LEU A 58 1.71 6.92 -1.38
CA LEU A 58 0.72 6.37 -0.46
C LEU A 58 0.82 4.85 -0.37
N ALA A 59 0.99 4.15 -1.49
CA ALA A 59 1.16 2.69 -1.54
C ALA A 59 2.43 2.21 -0.82
N GLN A 60 3.45 3.05 -0.67
CA GLN A 60 4.67 2.71 0.06
C GLN A 60 4.60 3.02 1.56
N SER A 61 3.81 4.03 1.96
CA SER A 61 3.80 4.53 3.35
C SER A 61 2.57 4.07 4.16
N ALA A 62 1.38 4.10 3.57
CA ALA A 62 0.14 3.79 4.29
C ALA A 62 0.04 2.32 4.73
N PRO A 63 0.44 1.31 3.93
CA PRO A 63 0.41 -0.09 4.35
C PRO A 63 1.24 -0.38 5.60
N LEU A 64 2.40 0.27 5.76
CA LEU A 64 3.25 0.12 6.95
C LEU A 64 2.49 0.54 8.22
N ARG A 65 1.81 1.68 8.15
CA ARG A 65 0.98 2.19 9.26
C ARG A 65 -0.19 1.25 9.55
N ILE A 66 -0.90 0.78 8.52
CA ILE A 66 -2.04 -0.13 8.67
C ILE A 66 -1.59 -1.44 9.32
N ALA A 67 -0.49 -2.03 8.84
CA ALA A 67 0.08 -3.24 9.40
C ALA A 67 0.49 -3.06 10.85
N ALA A 68 1.14 -1.94 11.19
CA ALA A 68 1.51 -1.63 12.57
C ALA A 68 0.29 -1.62 13.50
N PHE A 69 -0.78 -0.90 13.15
CA PHE A 69 -1.99 -0.86 13.98
C PHE A 69 -2.73 -2.20 14.02
N LYS A 70 -2.82 -2.89 12.88
CA LYS A 70 -3.60 -4.14 12.77
C LYS A 70 -2.92 -5.33 13.44
N TRP A 71 -1.59 -5.40 13.42
CA TRP A 71 -0.85 -6.54 13.95
C TRP A 71 -0.24 -6.30 15.34
N LEU A 72 0.04 -5.05 15.75
CA LEU A 72 0.44 -4.77 17.14
C LEU A 72 -0.76 -4.67 18.09
N GLY A 73 -1.96 -4.46 17.56
CA GLY A 73 -3.22 -4.49 18.32
C GLY A 73 -3.83 -5.87 18.48
N ALA A 74 -3.14 -6.94 18.05
CA ALA A 74 -3.58 -8.34 18.12
C ALA A 74 -2.93 -9.08 19.29
#